data_AF-A0A0K2ZFR9-F1
#
_entry.id   AF-A0A0K2ZFR9-F1
#
_cell.length_a   1.000
_cell.length_b   1.000
_cell.length_c   1.000
_cell.angle_alpha   90.00
_cell.angle_beta   90.00
_cell.angle_gamma   90.00
#
_symmetry.space_group_name_H-M   'P 1'
#
loop_
_entity.id
_entity.type
_entity.pdbx_description
1 polymer ?
#
loop_
_entity_poly.entity_id
_entity_poly.type
_entity_poly.pdbx_seq_one_letter_code
_entity_poly.pdbx_strand_id
1 'polypeptide(L)'
;MADGKLEPGERGDAVKHMQGQLAQLGLTGRDGKPLHPDGDFGPNTRYAVEQFQREHGLGVDGVVGRNTRAALDQAMAQHAPAQQAATPQSATAAPLLSDPSHPQHVLYSGSVRELEKLGERGGFANRQALEQAAGQMAFEAKVSGLDRIDHVLPSKDGRGLIAVQGELNDPAMHRVYVDREQAQVQPLQESTRQMAEEVQRQSQTQQGEAREPAAMTR
;
A
#
# COMPACT_ATOMS: atom_id res chain seq x y z
N MET A 1 3.41 -19.40 26.39
CA MET A 1 4.12 -18.71 25.30
C MET A 1 3.75 -19.45 24.03
N ALA A 2 2.90 -18.88 23.20
CA ALA A 2 2.40 -19.54 21.99
C ALA A 2 3.29 -19.11 20.81
N ASP A 3 4.23 -19.96 20.43
CA ASP A 3 4.96 -19.88 19.17
C ASP A 3 3.94 -19.81 18.03
N GLY A 4 3.88 -18.72 17.27
CA GLY A 4 2.89 -18.51 16.19
C GLY A 4 3.03 -19.43 14.97
N LYS A 5 3.16 -20.74 15.20
CA LYS A 5 3.23 -21.85 14.25
C LYS A 5 1.86 -22.55 14.30
N LEU A 6 1.32 -22.95 13.15
CA LEU A 6 0.05 -23.68 13.07
C LEU A 6 0.33 -25.17 12.85
N GLU A 7 -0.08 -25.99 13.80
CA GLU A 7 0.14 -27.42 13.88
C GLU A 7 -1.15 -28.23 13.63
N PRO A 8 -1.02 -29.49 13.18
CA PRO A 8 -2.17 -30.38 13.04
C PRO A 8 -2.94 -30.52 14.35
N GLY A 9 -4.24 -30.26 14.31
CA GLY A 9 -5.11 -30.23 15.49
C GLY A 9 -5.36 -28.83 16.08
N GLU A 10 -4.65 -27.79 15.62
CA GLU A 10 -4.97 -26.41 15.99
C GLU A 10 -6.25 -25.92 15.33
N ARG A 11 -6.93 -25.00 16.01
CA ARG A 11 -8.20 -24.43 15.57
C ARG A 11 -8.22 -22.92 15.80
N GLY A 12 -8.80 -22.20 14.87
CA GLY A 12 -9.03 -20.76 15.01
C GLY A 12 -8.93 -20.01 13.68
N ASP A 13 -9.10 -18.69 13.77
CA ASP A 13 -9.12 -17.81 12.59
C ASP A 13 -7.83 -17.86 11.78
N ALA A 14 -6.68 -18.10 12.43
CA ALA A 14 -5.40 -18.25 11.75
C ALA A 14 -5.37 -19.49 10.82
N VAL A 15 -5.95 -20.60 11.25
CA VAL A 15 -6.08 -21.82 10.44
C VAL A 15 -7.07 -21.59 9.31
N LYS A 16 -8.19 -20.92 9.61
CA LYS A 16 -9.22 -20.58 8.63
C LYS A 16 -8.66 -19.73 7.49
N HIS A 17 -7.85 -18.72 7.83
CA HIS A 17 -7.18 -17.86 6.86
C HIS A 17 -6.21 -18.66 5.98
N MET A 18 -5.35 -19.48 6.59
CA MET A 18 -4.41 -20.33 5.88
C MET A 18 -5.10 -21.32 4.93
N GLN A 19 -6.20 -21.95 5.36
CA GLN A 19 -7.00 -22.84 4.53
C GLN A 19 -7.58 -22.11 3.31
N GLY A 20 -8.03 -20.86 3.49
CA GLY A 20 -8.48 -20.02 2.38
C GLY A 20 -7.38 -19.77 1.37
N GLN A 21 -6.17 -19.43 1.82
CA GLN A 21 -5.01 -19.23 0.96
C GLN A 21 -4.65 -20.50 0.18
N LEU A 22 -4.57 -21.65 0.86
CA LEU A 22 -4.28 -22.94 0.21
C LEU A 22 -5.33 -23.28 -0.87
N ALA A 23 -6.62 -23.08 -0.58
CA ALA A 23 -7.69 -23.31 -1.54
C ALA A 23 -7.60 -22.38 -2.77
N GLN A 24 -7.23 -21.12 -2.56
CA GLN A 24 -7.04 -20.14 -3.64
C GLN A 24 -5.83 -20.45 -4.52
N LEU A 25 -4.78 -21.05 -3.96
CA LEU A 25 -3.62 -21.57 -4.70
C LEU A 25 -3.94 -22.85 -5.48
N GLY A 26 -5.19 -23.34 -5.43
CA GLY A 26 -5.61 -24.55 -6.12
C GLY A 26 -5.19 -25.85 -5.41
N LEU A 27 -4.70 -25.76 -4.17
CA LEU A 27 -4.33 -26.95 -3.42
C LEU A 27 -5.58 -27.68 -2.92
N THR A 28 -5.52 -28.99 -3.05
CA THR A 28 -6.61 -29.87 -2.66
C THR A 28 -6.22 -30.71 -1.46
N GLY A 29 -7.24 -31.08 -0.67
CA GLY A 29 -7.09 -32.01 0.42
C GLY A 29 -6.79 -33.41 -0.10
N ARG A 30 -6.56 -34.34 0.84
CA ARG A 30 -6.28 -35.74 0.52
C ARG A 30 -7.41 -36.39 -0.30
N ASP A 31 -8.63 -35.90 -0.14
CA ASP A 31 -9.81 -36.33 -0.89
C ASP A 31 -9.90 -35.80 -2.34
N GLY A 32 -8.90 -35.04 -2.80
CA GLY A 32 -8.88 -34.41 -4.13
C GLY A 32 -9.87 -33.25 -4.27
N LYS A 33 -10.44 -32.78 -3.15
CA LYS A 33 -11.40 -31.67 -3.09
C LYS A 33 -10.70 -30.38 -2.64
N PRO A 34 -11.17 -29.20 -3.08
CA PRO A 34 -10.65 -27.93 -2.57
C PRO A 34 -10.83 -27.85 -1.06
N LEU A 35 -9.87 -27.22 -0.38
CA LEU A 35 -9.96 -27.03 1.06
C LEU A 35 -11.13 -26.10 1.39
N HIS A 36 -11.87 -26.47 2.43
CA HIS A 36 -12.86 -25.60 3.01
C HIS A 36 -12.25 -24.91 4.25
N PRO A 37 -12.34 -23.56 4.36
CA PRO A 37 -11.83 -22.82 5.49
C PRO A 37 -12.80 -22.93 6.68
N ASP A 38 -12.78 -24.09 7.35
CA ASP A 38 -13.56 -24.35 8.56
C ASP A 38 -12.84 -23.90 9.84
N GLY A 39 -11.55 -23.56 9.74
CA GLY A 39 -10.72 -23.17 10.89
C GLY A 39 -10.21 -24.34 11.72
N ASP A 40 -10.34 -25.58 11.24
CA ASP A 40 -9.81 -26.80 11.87
C ASP A 40 -8.62 -27.37 11.09
N PHE A 41 -7.46 -27.51 11.72
CA PHE A 41 -6.26 -28.05 11.07
C PHE A 41 -6.33 -29.59 11.03
N GLY A 42 -7.21 -30.09 10.18
CA GLY A 42 -7.43 -31.52 9.98
C GLY A 42 -6.44 -32.18 9.01
N PRO A 43 -6.60 -33.49 8.74
CA PRO A 43 -5.72 -34.25 7.85
C PRO A 43 -5.72 -33.75 6.41
N ASN A 44 -6.85 -33.19 5.94
CA ASN A 44 -6.95 -32.58 4.61
C ASN A 44 -6.14 -31.29 4.50
N THR A 45 -6.14 -30.49 5.56
CA THR A 45 -5.35 -29.26 5.64
C THR A 45 -3.88 -29.56 5.72
N ARG A 46 -3.50 -30.53 6.54
CA ARG A 46 -2.12 -31.02 6.62
C ARG A 46 -1.62 -31.49 5.25
N TYR A 47 -2.39 -32.30 4.54
CA TYR A 47 -2.00 -32.79 3.22
C TYR A 47 -1.72 -31.65 2.24
N ALA A 48 -2.58 -30.64 2.19
CA ALA A 48 -2.36 -29.48 1.33
C ALA A 48 -1.14 -28.64 1.75
N VAL A 49 -0.88 -28.50 3.05
CA VAL A 49 0.35 -27.86 3.55
C VAL A 49 1.58 -28.65 3.13
N GLU A 50 1.54 -29.98 3.21
CA GLU A 50 2.65 -30.85 2.77
C GLU A 50 2.86 -30.74 1.25
N GLN A 51 1.80 -30.68 0.44
CA GLN A 51 1.92 -30.41 -1.00
C GLN A 51 2.56 -29.04 -1.25
N PHE A 52 2.05 -27.99 -0.62
CA PHE A 52 2.59 -26.65 -0.76
C PHE A 52 4.08 -26.57 -0.39
N GLN A 53 4.45 -27.17 0.74
CA GLN A 53 5.84 -27.21 1.19
C GLN A 53 6.73 -27.94 0.17
N ARG A 54 6.26 -29.04 -0.44
CA ARG A 54 6.98 -29.76 -1.49
C ARG A 54 7.16 -28.92 -2.75
N GLU A 55 6.11 -28.24 -3.20
CA GLU A 55 6.14 -27.41 -4.40
C GLU A 55 7.07 -26.20 -4.23
N HIS A 56 7.15 -25.65 -3.02
CA HIS A 56 8.00 -24.50 -2.70
C HIS A 56 9.38 -24.87 -2.12
N GLY A 57 9.75 -26.16 -2.12
CA GLY A 57 11.07 -26.62 -1.64
C GLY A 57 11.33 -26.39 -0.16
N LEU A 58 10.28 -26.34 0.66
CA LEU A 58 10.35 -26.18 2.12
C LEU A 58 10.44 -27.54 2.83
N GLY A 59 10.83 -27.53 4.10
CA GLY A 59 10.71 -28.70 4.98
C GLY A 59 9.26 -29.19 5.03
N VAL A 60 9.03 -30.42 4.59
CA VAL A 60 7.69 -31.04 4.44
C VAL A 60 7.28 -31.67 5.76
N ASP A 61 7.18 -30.84 6.78
CA ASP A 61 6.83 -31.28 8.14
C ASP A 61 5.31 -31.26 8.37
N GLY A 62 4.55 -30.72 7.42
CA GLY A 62 3.10 -30.54 7.54
C GLY A 62 2.69 -29.52 8.59
N VAL A 63 3.66 -28.70 9.04
CA VAL A 63 3.47 -27.65 10.03
C VAL A 63 3.76 -26.29 9.44
N VAL A 64 2.87 -25.33 9.66
CA VAL A 64 3.02 -23.97 9.12
C VAL A 64 3.76 -23.10 10.13
N GLY A 65 5.09 -23.12 10.02
CA GLY A 65 5.97 -22.17 10.68
C GLY A 65 6.10 -20.85 9.92
N ARG A 66 6.98 -19.96 10.41
CA ARG A 66 7.24 -18.65 9.80
C ARG A 66 7.62 -18.73 8.32
N ASN A 67 8.49 -19.67 7.95
CA ASN A 67 8.94 -19.85 6.56
C ASN A 67 7.80 -20.28 5.63
N THR A 68 6.99 -21.25 6.06
CA THR A 68 5.82 -21.71 5.28
C THR A 68 4.77 -20.62 5.17
N ARG A 69 4.52 -19.86 6.24
CA ARG A 69 3.59 -18.74 6.22
C ARG A 69 4.04 -17.63 5.27
N ALA A 70 5.32 -17.27 5.29
CA ALA A 70 5.89 -16.30 4.37
C ALA A 70 5.79 -16.77 2.91
N ALA A 71 6.05 -18.05 2.65
CA ALA A 71 5.88 -18.61 1.32
C ALA A 71 4.42 -18.60 0.84
N LEU A 72 3.45 -18.92 1.72
CA LEU A 72 2.02 -18.87 1.39
C LEU A 72 1.57 -17.45 1.03
N ASP A 73 2.03 -16.46 1.78
CA ASP A 73 1.76 -15.05 1.52
C ASP A 73 2.33 -14.61 0.16
N GLN A 74 3.58 -14.98 -0.12
CA GLN A 74 4.22 -14.71 -1.40
C GLN A 74 3.50 -15.42 -2.57
N ALA A 75 3.10 -16.67 -2.39
CA ALA A 75 2.38 -17.43 -3.42
C ALA A 75 0.99 -16.84 -3.71
N MET A 76 0.31 -16.32 -2.68
CA MET A 76 -0.94 -15.60 -2.81
C MET A 76 -0.77 -14.27 -3.55
N ALA A 77 0.29 -13.52 -3.24
CA ALA A 77 0.64 -12.31 -3.99
C ALA A 77 0.91 -12.60 -5.48
N GLN A 78 1.39 -13.80 -5.81
CA GLN A 78 1.64 -14.25 -7.19
C GLN A 78 0.39 -14.81 -7.90
N HIS A 79 -0.57 -15.39 -7.15
CA HIS A 79 -1.82 -15.95 -7.69
C HIS A 79 -2.98 -14.95 -7.78
N ALA A 80 -2.85 -13.75 -7.21
CA ALA A 80 -3.82 -12.68 -7.41
C ALA A 80 -3.83 -12.23 -8.88
N PRO A 81 -5.00 -12.04 -9.52
CA PRO A 81 -5.06 -11.40 -10.83
C PRO A 81 -4.41 -10.03 -10.73
N ALA A 82 -3.59 -9.70 -11.74
CA ALA A 82 -2.66 -8.57 -11.80
C ALA A 82 -3.29 -7.18 -11.62
N GLN A 83 -3.73 -6.87 -10.40
CA GLN A 83 -4.07 -5.52 -9.94
C GLN A 83 -3.37 -5.15 -8.62
N GLN A 84 -2.60 -6.07 -8.04
CA GLN A 84 -1.74 -5.82 -6.87
C GLN A 84 -0.44 -6.62 -6.95
N ALA A 85 0.29 -6.49 -8.07
CA ALA A 85 1.67 -6.96 -8.15
C ALA A 85 2.59 -5.92 -7.48
N ALA A 86 2.68 -5.96 -6.15
CA ALA A 86 3.92 -5.55 -5.49
C ALA A 86 4.97 -6.61 -5.84
N THR A 87 5.81 -6.31 -6.82
CA THR A 87 7.02 -7.09 -7.07
C THR A 87 8.00 -6.87 -5.90
N PRO A 88 8.69 -7.91 -5.38
CA PRO A 88 9.96 -7.68 -4.69
C PRO A 88 11.02 -7.34 -5.75
N GLN A 89 10.93 -6.14 -6.30
CA GLN A 89 12.01 -5.50 -7.05
C GLN A 89 12.55 -4.35 -6.21
N SER A 90 13.28 -4.67 -5.16
CA SER A 90 14.32 -3.77 -4.72
C SER A 90 15.40 -3.78 -5.79
N ALA A 91 15.44 -2.74 -6.63
CA ALA A 91 16.69 -2.11 -7.07
C ALA A 91 16.40 -0.82 -7.85
N THR A 92 16.64 0.31 -7.19
CA THR A 92 16.98 1.66 -7.74
C THR A 92 15.89 2.67 -8.16
N ALA A 93 14.61 2.48 -7.85
CA ALA A 93 13.63 3.56 -7.92
C ALA A 93 13.08 3.85 -6.51
N ALA A 94 12.86 5.12 -6.19
CA ALA A 94 12.38 5.57 -4.87
C ALA A 94 11.18 4.75 -4.37
N PRO A 95 11.04 4.54 -3.03
CA PRO A 95 9.89 3.87 -2.46
C PRO A 95 8.58 4.45 -3.01
N LEU A 96 7.58 3.60 -3.25
CA LEU A 96 6.26 4.07 -3.67
C LEU A 96 5.68 5.03 -2.62
N LEU A 97 4.86 5.98 -3.05
CA LEU A 97 4.26 6.97 -2.16
C LEU A 97 3.40 6.33 -1.04
N SER A 98 2.82 5.16 -1.36
CA SER A 98 2.07 4.33 -0.42
C SER A 98 2.92 3.59 0.60
N ASP A 99 4.23 3.48 0.38
CA ASP A 99 5.12 2.79 1.30
C ASP A 99 5.36 3.66 2.55
N PRO A 100 5.23 3.11 3.77
CA PRO A 100 5.46 3.86 5.01
C PRO A 100 6.91 4.34 5.16
N SER A 101 7.87 3.74 4.45
CA SER A 101 9.26 4.17 4.44
C SER A 101 9.50 5.40 3.56
N HIS A 102 8.49 5.85 2.80
CA HIS A 102 8.60 7.04 1.97
C HIS A 102 8.58 8.31 2.83
N PRO A 103 9.54 9.25 2.67
CA PRO A 103 9.60 10.48 3.47
C PRO A 103 8.35 11.37 3.33
N GLN A 104 7.59 11.21 2.24
CA GLN A 104 6.33 11.92 1.99
C GLN A 104 5.09 11.04 2.16
N HIS A 105 5.22 9.88 2.82
CA HIS A 105 4.08 9.01 3.15
C HIS A 105 3.01 9.74 3.99
N VAL A 106 3.43 10.75 4.76
CA VAL A 106 2.53 11.59 5.57
C VAL A 106 1.50 12.35 4.71
N LEU A 107 1.90 12.83 3.53
CA LEU A 107 0.98 13.47 2.59
C LEU A 107 0.02 12.46 1.98
N TYR A 108 0.53 11.29 1.60
CA TYR A 108 -0.29 10.22 1.03
C TYR A 108 -1.32 9.69 2.02
N SER A 109 -0.88 9.25 3.19
CA SER A 109 -1.77 8.71 4.24
C SER A 109 -2.79 9.75 4.72
N GLY A 110 -2.40 11.04 4.80
CA GLY A 110 -3.31 12.14 5.09
C GLY A 110 -4.40 12.30 4.01
N SER A 111 -3.99 12.24 2.74
CA SER A 111 -4.89 12.28 1.58
C SER A 111 -5.86 11.10 1.60
N VAL A 112 -5.35 9.86 1.71
CA VAL A 112 -6.19 8.65 1.76
C VAL A 112 -7.21 8.77 2.88
N ARG A 113 -6.78 9.16 4.09
CA ARG A 113 -7.68 9.27 5.25
C ARG A 113 -8.80 10.28 5.05
N GLU A 114 -8.52 11.43 4.47
CA GLU A 114 -9.54 12.46 4.20
C GLU A 114 -10.46 12.07 3.03
N LEU A 115 -9.90 11.45 1.99
CA LEU A 115 -10.69 10.92 0.88
C LEU A 115 -11.60 9.76 1.30
N GLU A 116 -11.14 8.90 2.21
CA GLU A 116 -11.96 7.83 2.79
C GLU A 116 -13.10 8.41 3.65
N LYS A 117 -12.87 9.50 4.38
CA LYS A 117 -13.94 10.21 5.11
C LYS A 117 -14.98 10.82 4.19
N LEU A 118 -14.58 11.26 2.99
CA LEU A 118 -15.50 11.71 1.96
C LEU A 118 -16.32 10.53 1.41
N GLY A 119 -15.76 9.31 1.36
CA GLY A 119 -16.46 8.08 1.02
C GLY A 119 -17.21 8.19 -0.31
N GLU A 120 -18.46 7.73 -0.36
CA GLU A 120 -19.32 7.85 -1.56
C GLU A 120 -19.59 9.31 -1.96
N ARG A 121 -19.55 10.26 -1.02
CA ARG A 121 -19.68 11.70 -1.32
C ARG A 121 -18.45 12.26 -2.02
N GLY A 122 -17.32 11.56 -1.93
CA GLY A 122 -16.10 11.84 -2.70
C GLY A 122 -16.20 11.45 -4.17
N GLY A 123 -17.18 10.61 -4.54
CA GLY A 123 -17.44 10.19 -5.92
C GLY A 123 -16.35 9.32 -6.54
N PHE A 124 -15.72 8.46 -5.73
CA PHE A 124 -14.74 7.47 -6.18
C PHE A 124 -15.43 6.16 -6.58
N ALA A 125 -15.06 5.61 -7.73
CA ALA A 125 -15.66 4.37 -8.23
C ALA A 125 -15.25 3.12 -7.41
N ASN A 126 -14.03 3.12 -6.89
CA ASN A 126 -13.48 2.03 -6.07
C ASN A 126 -12.32 2.54 -5.20
N ARG A 127 -11.86 1.69 -4.28
CA ARG A 127 -10.70 1.99 -3.42
C ARG A 127 -9.44 2.32 -4.23
N GLN A 128 -9.25 1.65 -5.36
CA GLN A 128 -8.09 1.89 -6.23
C GLN A 128 -8.07 3.31 -6.81
N ALA A 129 -9.22 3.82 -7.28
CA ALA A 129 -9.37 5.19 -7.79
C ALA A 129 -9.15 6.23 -6.68
N LEU A 130 -9.55 5.91 -5.44
CA LEU A 130 -9.26 6.73 -4.27
C LEU A 130 -7.75 6.78 -3.99
N GLU A 131 -7.07 5.64 -4.02
CA GLU A 131 -5.62 5.56 -3.79
C GLU A 131 -4.82 6.29 -4.87
N GLN A 132 -5.25 6.18 -6.12
CA GLN A 132 -4.69 6.93 -7.25
C GLN A 132 -4.88 8.44 -7.04
N ALA A 133 -6.11 8.86 -6.68
CA ALA A 133 -6.39 10.25 -6.40
C ALA A 133 -5.61 10.79 -5.19
N ALA A 134 -5.41 9.96 -4.17
CA ALA A 134 -4.58 10.29 -3.01
C ALA A 134 -3.10 10.47 -3.38
N GLY A 135 -2.59 9.63 -4.29
CA GLY A 135 -1.23 9.73 -4.81
C GLY A 135 -0.98 11.06 -5.53
N GLN A 136 -1.91 11.43 -6.41
CA GLN A 136 -1.85 12.69 -7.13
C GLN A 136 -2.02 13.91 -6.21
N MET A 137 -2.94 13.82 -5.25
CA MET A 137 -3.16 14.87 -4.26
C MET A 137 -1.92 15.15 -3.43
N ALA A 138 -1.24 14.10 -2.97
CA ALA A 138 0.00 14.24 -2.22
C ALA A 138 1.11 14.88 -3.08
N PHE A 139 1.19 14.56 -4.36
CA PHE A 139 2.10 15.22 -5.30
C PHE A 139 1.80 16.71 -5.45
N GLU A 140 0.56 17.08 -5.75
CA GLU A 140 0.17 18.49 -5.91
C GLU A 140 0.33 19.29 -4.61
N ALA A 141 0.05 18.68 -3.47
CA ALA A 141 0.31 19.25 -2.17
C ALA A 141 1.80 19.55 -1.99
N LYS A 142 2.70 18.60 -2.32
CA LYS A 142 4.14 18.80 -2.22
C LYS A 142 4.66 19.89 -3.15
N VAL A 143 4.18 19.94 -4.40
CA VAL A 143 4.54 20.97 -5.39
C VAL A 143 4.09 22.35 -4.91
N SER A 144 2.94 22.42 -4.24
CA SER A 144 2.41 23.66 -3.65
C SER A 144 3.08 24.02 -2.31
N GLY A 145 3.99 23.19 -1.79
CA GLY A 145 4.71 23.43 -0.55
C GLY A 145 4.00 22.95 0.72
N LEU A 146 2.93 22.16 0.61
CA LEU A 146 2.30 21.51 1.76
C LEU A 146 3.19 20.37 2.26
N ASP A 147 3.35 20.31 3.58
CA ASP A 147 4.07 19.25 4.30
C ASP A 147 3.14 18.13 4.80
N ARG A 148 1.86 18.45 4.98
CA ARG A 148 0.77 17.54 5.38
C ARG A 148 -0.57 18.04 4.88
N ILE A 149 -1.56 17.15 4.82
CA ILE A 149 -2.96 17.48 4.50
C ILE A 149 -3.80 17.21 5.72
N ASP A 150 -4.46 18.26 6.23
CA ASP A 150 -5.33 18.19 7.41
C ASP A 150 -6.79 18.00 7.00
N HIS A 151 -7.21 18.61 5.88
CA HIS A 151 -8.58 18.54 5.38
C HIS A 151 -8.63 18.36 3.85
N VAL A 152 -9.59 17.56 3.37
CA VAL A 152 -9.94 17.52 1.95
C VAL A 152 -11.40 17.87 1.74
N LEU A 153 -11.64 18.81 0.84
CA LEU A 153 -12.97 19.30 0.52
C LEU A 153 -13.26 19.09 -0.97
N PRO A 154 -14.48 18.65 -1.35
CA PRO A 154 -14.89 18.68 -2.75
C PRO A 154 -15.00 20.14 -3.20
N SER A 155 -14.54 20.42 -4.41
CA SER A 155 -14.71 21.74 -5.02
C SER A 155 -16.19 22.05 -5.25
N LYS A 156 -16.57 23.33 -5.26
CA LYS A 156 -17.96 23.76 -5.47
C LYS A 156 -18.55 23.28 -6.80
N ASP A 157 -17.70 23.06 -7.81
CA ASP A 157 -18.11 22.54 -9.12
C ASP A 157 -18.22 21.01 -9.17
N GLY A 158 -17.81 20.31 -8.10
CA GLY A 158 -17.80 18.84 -8.02
C GLY A 158 -16.76 18.14 -8.90
N ARG A 159 -15.99 18.88 -9.71
CA ARG A 159 -14.97 18.34 -10.64
C ARG A 159 -13.62 18.05 -9.99
N GLY A 160 -13.32 18.69 -8.88
CA GLY A 160 -12.02 18.62 -8.23
C GLY A 160 -12.11 18.51 -6.72
N LEU A 161 -10.94 18.34 -6.12
CA LEU A 161 -10.71 18.24 -4.68
C LEU A 161 -9.82 19.39 -4.25
N ILE A 162 -10.02 19.87 -3.02
CA ILE A 162 -9.21 20.92 -2.42
C ILE A 162 -8.53 20.31 -1.20
N ALA A 163 -7.23 20.13 -1.28
CA ALA A 163 -6.43 19.70 -0.13
C ALA A 163 -5.98 20.93 0.65
N VAL A 164 -6.17 20.90 1.96
CA VAL A 164 -5.93 22.03 2.85
C VAL A 164 -4.99 21.60 3.98
N GLN A 165 -3.98 22.43 4.23
CA GLN A 165 -3.11 22.34 5.39
C GLN A 165 -3.46 23.46 6.38
N GLY A 166 -3.64 23.09 7.66
CA GLY A 166 -4.04 24.01 8.73
C GLY A 166 -5.54 24.07 8.97
N GLU A 167 -5.94 24.93 9.92
CA GLU A 167 -7.34 25.09 10.29
C GLU A 167 -8.10 25.90 9.24
N LEU A 168 -9.36 25.52 8.97
CA LEU A 168 -10.17 26.16 7.92
C LEU A 168 -10.48 27.65 8.18
N ASN A 169 -10.30 28.12 9.42
CA ASN A 169 -10.50 29.50 9.83
C ASN A 169 -9.20 30.31 9.92
N ASP A 170 -8.05 29.69 9.64
CA ASP A 170 -6.75 30.35 9.74
C ASP A 170 -6.38 31.04 8.41
N PRO A 171 -6.01 32.33 8.41
CA PRO A 171 -5.64 33.05 7.18
C PRO A 171 -4.31 32.58 6.57
N ALA A 172 -3.46 31.85 7.31
CA ALA A 172 -2.24 31.22 6.81
C ALA A 172 -2.48 29.78 6.31
N MET A 173 -3.74 29.35 6.17
CA MET A 173 -4.07 28.05 5.58
C MET A 173 -3.55 27.95 4.13
N HIS A 174 -2.90 26.83 3.80
CA HIS A 174 -2.50 26.53 2.44
C HIS A 174 -3.54 25.61 1.80
N ARG A 175 -3.98 25.95 0.58
CA ARG A 175 -4.90 25.13 -0.19
C ARG A 175 -4.37 24.87 -1.59
N VAL A 176 -4.54 23.65 -2.05
CA VAL A 176 -4.23 23.24 -3.41
C VAL A 176 -5.48 22.63 -4.04
N TYR A 177 -5.75 23.00 -5.29
CA TYR A 177 -6.82 22.40 -6.09
C TYR A 177 -6.24 21.26 -6.91
N VAL A 178 -6.91 20.10 -6.87
CA VAL A 178 -6.55 18.86 -7.57
C VAL A 178 -7.71 18.46 -8.46
N ASP A 179 -7.43 18.15 -9.72
CA ASP A 179 -8.48 17.71 -10.64
C ASP A 179 -8.80 16.23 -10.44
N ARG A 180 -10.03 15.93 -9.98
CA ARG A 180 -10.38 14.59 -9.50
C ARG A 180 -10.44 13.57 -10.64
N GLU A 181 -10.93 13.97 -11.80
CA GLU A 181 -10.96 13.11 -12.99
C GLU A 181 -9.54 12.68 -13.37
N GLN A 182 -8.62 13.65 -13.46
CA GLN A 182 -7.22 13.34 -13.79
C GLN A 182 -6.54 12.50 -12.71
N ALA A 183 -6.82 12.80 -11.45
CA ALA A 183 -6.27 12.09 -10.30
C ALA A 183 -6.73 10.62 -10.23
N GLN A 184 -7.92 10.29 -10.73
CA GLN A 184 -8.45 8.92 -10.76
C GLN A 184 -7.98 8.10 -11.97
N VAL A 185 -7.55 8.73 -13.06
CA VAL A 185 -7.04 8.02 -14.25
C VAL A 185 -5.53 7.83 -14.22
N GLN A 186 -4.82 8.62 -13.41
CA GLN A 186 -3.37 8.56 -13.27
C GLN A 186 -2.95 7.40 -12.35
N PRO A 187 -2.05 6.51 -12.77
CA PRO A 187 -1.55 5.45 -11.89
C PRO A 187 -0.65 6.02 -10.79
N LEU A 188 -0.80 5.50 -9.57
CA LEU A 188 0.00 5.86 -8.39
C LEU A 188 1.53 5.79 -8.62
N GLN A 189 1.98 4.86 -9.46
CA GLN A 189 3.39 4.73 -9.83
C GLN A 189 3.93 6.00 -10.51
N GLU A 190 3.09 6.67 -11.29
CA GLU A 190 3.43 7.89 -12.01
C GLU A 190 3.54 9.07 -11.03
N SER A 191 2.55 9.26 -10.16
CA SER A 191 2.62 10.28 -9.10
C SER A 191 3.80 10.05 -8.15
N THR A 192 4.17 8.78 -7.88
CA THR A 192 5.40 8.46 -7.12
C THR A 192 6.65 8.94 -7.86
N ARG A 193 6.79 8.63 -9.15
CA ARG A 193 7.95 9.07 -9.94
C ARG A 193 8.05 10.59 -9.98
N GLN A 194 6.94 11.28 -10.23
CA GLN A 194 6.90 12.74 -10.24
C GLN A 194 7.28 13.33 -8.88
N MET A 195 6.84 12.71 -7.77
CA MET A 195 7.27 13.14 -6.45
C MET A 195 8.76 12.92 -6.20
N ALA A 196 9.31 11.77 -6.61
CA ALA A 196 10.74 11.51 -6.47
C ALA A 196 11.57 12.55 -7.23
N GLU A 197 11.14 12.94 -8.43
CA GLU A 197 11.78 13.98 -9.23
C GLU A 197 11.72 15.37 -8.56
N GLU A 198 10.57 15.73 -7.98
CA GLU A 198 10.41 17.00 -7.25
C GLU A 198 11.33 17.07 -6.02
N VAL A 199 11.38 16.00 -5.22
CA VAL A 199 12.26 15.92 -4.04
C VAL A 199 13.74 16.00 -4.44
N GLN A 200 14.13 15.34 -5.54
CA GLN A 200 15.48 15.43 -6.09
C GLN A 200 15.81 16.84 -6.59
N ARG A 201 14.85 17.56 -7.18
CA ARG A 201 15.04 18.97 -7.55
C ARG A 201 15.27 19.85 -6.34
N GLN A 202 14.38 19.77 -5.34
CA GLN A 202 14.46 20.59 -4.13
C GLN A 202 15.76 20.35 -3.33
N SER A 203 16.25 19.11 -3.31
CA SER A 203 17.51 18.78 -2.63
C SER A 203 18.74 19.32 -3.37
N GLN A 204 18.70 19.38 -4.70
CA GLN A 204 19.77 19.99 -5.51
C GLN A 204 19.83 21.52 -5.35
N THR A 205 18.68 22.22 -5.31
CA THR A 205 18.66 23.67 -5.05
C THR A 205 19.17 24.02 -3.66
N GLN A 206 18.74 23.28 -2.62
CA GLN A 206 19.21 23.52 -1.25
C GLN A 206 20.71 23.26 -1.04
N GLN A 207 21.31 22.29 -1.77
CA GLN A 207 22.76 22.04 -1.72
C GLN A 207 23.58 23.10 -2.47
N GLY A 208 22.99 23.79 -3.45
CA GLY A 208 23.61 24.92 -4.14
C GLY A 208 23.65 26.17 -3.27
N GLU A 209 22.55 26.50 -2.59
CA GLU A 209 22.45 27.67 -1.70
C GLU A 209 23.29 27.54 -0.42
N ALA A 210 23.44 26.32 0.13
CA ALA A 210 24.32 26.09 1.28
C ALA A 210 25.83 26.18 0.95
N ARG A 211 26.18 26.26 -0.35
CA ARG A 211 27.56 26.33 -0.85
C ARG A 211 28.00 27.72 -1.30
N GLU A 212 27.25 28.78 -0.99
CA GLU A 212 27.78 30.15 -1.10
C GLU A 212 28.57 30.50 0.19
N PRO A 213 29.91 30.39 0.23
CA PRO A 213 30.68 31.17 1.18
C PRO A 213 30.53 32.63 0.78
N ALA A 214 30.18 33.47 1.76
CA ALA A 214 30.30 34.91 1.70
C ALA A 214 31.59 35.34 0.98
N ALA A 215 31.47 35.68 -0.30
CA ALA A 215 32.50 36.33 -1.10
C ALA A 215 32.00 37.73 -1.46
N MET A 216 31.78 38.54 -0.43
CA MET A 216 31.69 39.99 -0.60
C MET A 216 32.32 40.65 0.62
N THR A 217 33.53 41.16 0.41
CA THR A 217 34.14 42.38 0.99
C THR A 217 35.66 42.19 1.09
N ARG A 218 36.38 42.62 0.04
CA ARG A 218 37.39 43.68 0.13
C ARG A 218 37.78 44.19 -1.25
#